data_AF-A0A820K7G0-F1
#
_entry.id   AF-A0A820K7G0-F1
#
_cell.length_a   1.000
_cell.length_b   1.000
_cell.length_c   1.000
_cell.angle_alpha   90.00
_cell.angle_beta   90.00
_cell.angle_gamma   90.00
#
_symmetry.space_group_name_H-M   'P 1'
#
loop_
_entity.id
_entity.type
_entity.pdbx_description
1 polymer ?
#
loop_
_entity_poly.entity_id
_entity_poly.type
_entity_poly.pdbx_seq_one_letter_code
_entity_poly.pdbx_strand_id
1 'polypeptide(L)' 'PLRRSLIDIYPNAKWEQNGITVLGGNKKGNGINQLSNPCGLYVDDEQIIYVAD' A
#
# COMPACT_ATOMS: atom_id res chain seq x y z
N PRO A 1 0.41 -8.98 -31.44
CA PRO A 1 -0.48 -9.57 -30.40
C PRO A 1 -0.25 -8.88 -29.04
N LEU A 2 -1.30 -8.26 -28.50
CA LEU A 2 -1.24 -7.44 -27.28
C LEU A 2 -0.84 -8.30 -26.07
N ARG A 3 0.37 -8.09 -25.53
CA ARG A 3 0.80 -8.69 -24.26
C ARG A 3 0.14 -7.86 -23.15
N ARG A 4 -0.95 -8.37 -22.59
CA ARG A 4 -1.53 -7.86 -21.35
C ARG A 4 -0.42 -7.94 -20.30
N SER A 5 0.06 -6.80 -19.81
CA SER A 5 1.03 -6.78 -18.72
C SER A 5 0.32 -7.25 -17.45
N LEU A 6 0.25 -8.56 -17.28
CA LEU A 6 0.04 -9.16 -15.98
C LEU A 6 1.17 -8.64 -15.10
N ILE A 7 0.81 -7.97 -14.02
CA ILE A 7 1.75 -7.66 -12.95
C ILE A 7 2.28 -9.01 -12.45
N ASP A 8 3.52 -9.32 -12.82
CA ASP A 8 4.21 -10.55 -12.41
C ASP A 8 4.69 -10.34 -10.96
N ILE A 9 3.80 -10.58 -9.99
CA ILE A 9 4.22 -10.66 -8.57
C ILE A 9 4.94 -11.98 -8.40
N TYR A 10 6.26 -11.95 -8.46
CA TYR A 10 7.06 -13.13 -8.18
C TYR A 10 6.86 -13.58 -6.72
N PRO A 11 6.76 -14.88 -6.43
CA PRO A 11 6.55 -15.39 -5.07
C PRO A 11 7.70 -15.06 -4.10
N ASN A 12 8.84 -14.63 -4.62
CA ASN A 12 9.99 -14.13 -3.86
C ASN A 12 10.21 -12.62 -4.03
N ALA A 13 9.28 -11.90 -4.65
CA ALA A 13 9.33 -10.46 -4.77
C ALA A 13 9.40 -9.87 -3.37
N LYS A 14 10.54 -9.27 -3.05
CA LYS A 14 10.66 -8.38 -1.91
C LYS A 14 10.24 -7.01 -2.40
N TRP A 15 9.36 -6.35 -1.65
CA TRP A 15 9.11 -4.93 -1.83
C TRP A 15 10.44 -4.19 -1.87
N GLU A 16 10.54 -3.21 -2.77
CA GLU A 16 11.75 -2.42 -2.93
C GLU A 16 12.18 -1.89 -1.56
N GLN A 17 13.37 -2.30 -1.11
CA GLN A 17 13.82 -2.03 0.26
C GLN A 17 14.08 -0.54 0.53
N ASN A 18 13.93 0.31 -0.48
CA ASN A 18 14.07 1.75 -0.41
C ASN A 18 12.73 2.48 -0.19
N GLY A 19 11.63 1.76 0.00
CA GLY A 19 10.36 2.38 0.37
C GLY A 19 10.40 3.01 1.77
N ILE A 20 9.68 4.12 1.94
CA ILE A 20 9.47 4.74 3.25
C ILE A 20 8.11 4.35 3.81
N THR A 21 8.04 4.09 5.12
CA THR A 21 6.74 3.91 5.80
C THR A 21 6.11 5.29 6.04
N VAL A 22 5.02 5.57 5.33
CA VAL A 22 4.29 6.84 5.45
C VAL A 22 3.19 6.76 6.51
N LEU A 23 2.48 5.62 6.56
CA LEU A 23 1.39 5.30 7.48
C LEU A 23 1.65 3.93 8.10
N GLY A 24 1.20 3.69 9.34
CA GLY A 24 1.29 2.36 9.94
C GLY A 24 2.72 1.95 10.33
N GLY A 25 3.31 2.67 11.27
CA GLY A 25 4.62 2.33 11.86
C GLY A 25 4.83 2.89 13.28
N ASN A 26 3.97 3.81 13.71
CA ASN A 26 4.10 4.55 14.97
C ASN A 26 3.09 4.09 16.03
N LYS A 27 2.87 2.77 16.15
CA LYS A 27 1.81 2.16 16.97
C LYS A 27 0.40 2.57 16.51
N LYS A 28 -0.62 1.91 17.07
CA LYS A 28 -2.02 2.26 16.82
C LYS A 28 -2.38 3.64 17.36
N GLY A 29 -3.21 4.38 16.64
CA GLY A 29 -3.71 5.69 17.08
C GLY A 29 -4.35 6.49 15.95
N ASN A 30 -4.79 7.71 16.27
CA ASN A 30 -5.52 8.61 15.36
C ASN A 30 -4.64 9.75 14.80
N GLY A 31 -3.31 9.63 14.93
CA GLY A 31 -2.37 10.59 14.36
C GLY A 31 -2.26 10.48 12.84
N ILE A 32 -1.78 11.54 12.18
CA ILE A 32 -1.68 11.63 10.71
C ILE A 32 -0.81 10.53 10.06
N ASN A 33 0.01 9.83 10.84
CA ASN A 33 0.88 8.73 10.41
C ASN A 33 0.64 7.43 11.20
N GLN A 34 -0.52 7.29 11.84
CA GLN A 34 -0.92 6.12 12.59
C GLN A 34 -2.12 5.45 11.91
N LEU A 35 -2.24 4.15 12.14
CA LEU A 35 -3.39 3.34 11.77
C LEU A 35 -3.82 2.54 13.00
N SER A 36 -5.12 2.47 13.31
CA SER A 36 -5.69 1.75 14.43
C SER A 36 -6.18 0.35 14.06
N ASN A 37 -7.04 0.21 13.05
CA ASN A 37 -7.61 -1.09 12.64
C ASN A 37 -8.00 -1.11 11.15
N PRO A 38 -7.05 -0.89 10.23
CA PRO A 38 -7.36 -0.74 8.83
C PRO A 38 -7.94 -2.01 8.25
N CYS A 39 -9.08 -1.86 7.57
CA CYS A 39 -9.89 -2.96 7.06
C CYS A 39 -10.14 -2.90 5.55
N GLY A 40 -9.71 -1.82 4.89
CA GLY A 40 -9.88 -1.62 3.46
C GLY A 40 -8.80 -0.74 2.85
N LEU A 41 -8.51 -1.01 1.58
CA LEU A 41 -7.59 -0.24 0.74
C LEU A 41 -8.25 0.00 -0.62
N TYR A 42 -8.15 1.22 -1.13
CA TYR A 42 -8.53 1.57 -2.49
C TYR A 42 -7.45 2.44 -3.14
N VAL A 43 -7.24 2.26 -4.44
CA VAL A 43 -6.36 3.09 -5.25
C VAL A 43 -7.19 3.63 -6.40
N ASP A 44 -7.20 4.94 -6.57
CA ASP A 44 -7.92 5.60 -7.66
C ASP A 44 -7.07 5.72 -8.94
N ASP A 45 -7.67 6.29 -9.99
CA ASP A 45 -7.01 6.49 -11.29
C ASP A 45 -5.87 7.53 -11.22
N GLU A 46 -5.83 8.38 -10.18
CA GLU A 46 -4.77 9.35 -9.91
C GLU A 46 -3.62 8.76 -9.07
N GLN A 47 -3.66 7.46 -8.77
CA GLN A 47 -2.71 6.74 -7.92
C GLN A 47 -2.68 7.23 -6.47
N ILE A 48 -3.79 7.79 -5.98
CA ILE A 48 -3.98 8.12 -4.57
C ILE A 48 -4.42 6.85 -3.82
N ILE A 49 -3.76 6.59 -2.69
CA ILE A 49 -4.06 5.46 -1.82
C ILE A 49 -4.97 5.93 -0.70
N TYR A 50 -6.13 5.29 -0.60
CA TYR A 50 -7.11 5.48 0.47
C TYR A 50 -7.10 4.27 1.39
N VAL A 51 -7.04 4.52 2.70
CA VAL A 51 -7.07 3.48 3.74
C VAL A 51 -8.31 3.70 4.61
N ALA A 52 -9.14 2.67 4.75
CA ALA A 52 -10.24 2.66 5.70
C ALA A 52 -9.71 2.12 7.04
N ASP A 53 -9.27 3.05 7.90
CA ASP A 53 -8.70 2.78 9.23
C ASP A 53 -9.73 2.53 10.34
#